data_AF-A0A6J5UKC6-F1
#
_entry.id   AF-A0A6J5UKC6-F1
#
_cell.length_a   1.000
_cell.length_b   1.000
_cell.length_c   1.000
_cell.angle_alpha   90.00
_cell.angle_beta   90.00
_cell.angle_gamma   90.00
#
_symmetry.space_group_name_H-M   'P 1'
#
loop_
_entity.id
_entity.type
_entity.pdbx_description
1 polymer ?
#
loop_
_entity_poly.entity_id
_entity_poly.type
_entity_poly.pdbx_seq_one_letter_code
_entity_poly.pdbx_strand_id
1 'polypeptide(L)'
;MARSSTTSPPNNHSVDAAVLQYQNQRLLQQIDKQKHDLQALEAKIKELKDKQGSYDEMLITVNQIWNQFILNVWLGFLPFHGLNCVHQDDMFNSIMFCGGDVSLCLLQRDSIEANGNDEIAKYVEEALTLRHTSTRELLKLLEHTIYSHREKTESMVHTLDGKISSEDAIIQLPKIDDMMEREVKNLREAIDILHVKQKEYADVIRTYLSSQSTDQSEISRITGELDDSMTELEESRGKLVNLKMQKEVASGMHNLTSGAVNGTL
;
A
#
# COMPACT_ATOMS: atom_id res chain seq x y z
N MET A 1 69.38 14.60 -75.07
CA MET A 1 68.27 15.57 -74.91
C MET A 1 67.12 14.85 -74.22
N ALA A 2 66.79 15.30 -73.02
CA ALA A 2 65.70 14.80 -72.20
C ALA A 2 64.35 15.41 -72.65
N ARG A 3 63.26 14.63 -72.56
CA ARG A 3 61.91 15.02 -72.12
C ARG A 3 60.89 13.98 -72.58
N SER A 4 60.26 13.29 -71.63
CA SER A 4 58.85 12.90 -71.72
C SER A 4 58.35 12.44 -70.36
N SER A 5 57.36 13.17 -69.88
CA SER A 5 56.65 13.05 -68.61
C SER A 5 55.72 11.83 -68.60
N THR A 6 55.61 11.14 -67.46
CA THR A 6 54.45 10.28 -67.15
C THR A 6 54.11 10.38 -65.66
N THR A 7 53.22 11.33 -65.40
CA THR A 7 51.97 11.24 -64.60
C THR A 7 51.90 10.21 -63.46
N SER A 8 51.92 10.71 -62.23
CA SER A 8 51.37 10.01 -61.06
C SER A 8 49.83 9.92 -61.18
N PRO A 9 49.20 8.78 -60.83
CA PRO A 9 47.73 8.70 -60.81
C PRO A 9 47.16 9.45 -59.59
N PRO A 10 46.04 10.18 -59.74
CA PRO A 10 45.41 10.90 -58.66
C PRO A 10 44.67 9.94 -57.74
N ASN A 11 44.93 10.05 -56.45
CA ASN A 11 44.24 9.30 -55.40
C ASN A 11 42.81 9.87 -55.24
N ASN A 12 41.87 9.38 -56.04
CA ASN A 12 40.45 9.76 -55.97
C ASN A 12 39.77 8.99 -54.83
N HIS A 13 39.91 9.50 -53.61
CA HIS A 13 38.96 9.21 -52.53
C HIS A 13 37.72 10.11 -52.69
N SER A 14 36.99 9.98 -53.80
CA SER A 14 35.65 10.57 -53.92
C SER A 14 34.65 9.57 -53.35
N VAL A 15 34.38 9.67 -52.04
CA VAL A 15 33.29 8.91 -51.43
C VAL A 15 32.00 9.29 -52.15
N ASP A 16 31.33 8.31 -52.73
CA ASP A 16 30.11 8.52 -53.51
C ASP A 16 28.99 9.01 -52.58
N ALA A 17 28.54 10.25 -52.79
CA ALA A 17 27.54 10.92 -51.97
C ALA A 17 26.21 10.16 -51.96
N ALA A 18 25.88 9.45 -53.04
CA ALA A 18 24.67 8.64 -53.13
C ALA A 18 24.72 7.42 -52.19
N VAL A 19 25.88 6.79 -52.04
CA VAL A 19 26.09 5.65 -51.13
C VAL A 19 25.96 6.08 -49.68
N LEU A 20 26.53 7.23 -49.32
CA LEU A 20 26.39 7.81 -47.98
C LEU A 20 24.94 8.18 -47.65
N GLN A 21 24.20 8.75 -48.61
CA GLN A 21 22.80 9.10 -48.42
C GLN A 21 21.95 7.85 -48.18
N TYR A 22 22.16 6.79 -48.94
CA TYR A 22 21.47 5.51 -48.75
C TYR A 22 21.78 4.88 -47.38
N GLN A 23 23.05 4.90 -46.96
CA GLN A 23 23.45 4.40 -45.64
C GLN A 23 22.83 5.20 -44.50
N ASN A 24 22.80 6.54 -44.60
CA ASN A 24 22.14 7.41 -43.62
C ASN A 24 20.63 7.14 -43.54
N GLN A 25 19.96 6.93 -44.67
CA GLN A 25 18.53 6.61 -44.67
C GLN A 25 18.26 5.26 -43.99
N ARG A 26 19.12 4.25 -44.22
CA ARG A 26 19.01 2.95 -43.56
C ARG A 26 19.25 3.04 -42.06
N LEU A 27 20.20 3.85 -41.62
CA LEU A 27 20.46 4.11 -40.20
C LEU A 27 19.29 4.84 -39.54
N LEU A 28 18.69 5.82 -40.22
CA LEU A 28 17.48 6.51 -39.77
C LEU A 28 16.32 5.54 -39.54
N GLN A 29 16.05 4.65 -40.50
CA GLN A 29 15.02 3.62 -40.35
C GLN A 29 15.29 2.66 -39.17
N GLN A 30 16.56 2.32 -38.93
CA GLN A 30 16.93 1.50 -37.77
C GLN A 30 16.73 2.25 -36.44
N ILE A 31 17.07 3.53 -36.39
CA ILE A 31 16.86 4.40 -35.23
C ILE A 31 15.36 4.55 -34.95
N ASP A 32 14.55 4.80 -35.96
CA ASP A 32 13.09 4.94 -35.80
C ASP A 32 12.46 3.64 -35.31
N LYS A 33 12.90 2.49 -35.83
CA LYS A 33 12.46 1.18 -35.33
C LYS A 33 12.85 0.98 -33.86
N GLN A 34 14.11 1.22 -33.50
CA GLN A 34 14.58 1.09 -32.12
C GLN A 34 13.86 2.04 -31.17
N LYS A 35 13.54 3.26 -31.63
CA LYS A 35 12.77 4.23 -30.86
C LYS A 35 11.36 3.74 -30.55
N HIS A 36 10.67 3.14 -31.53
CA HIS A 36 9.36 2.54 -31.30
C HIS A 36 9.41 1.32 -30.38
N ASP A 37 10.41 0.45 -30.55
CA ASP A 37 10.60 -0.71 -29.66
C ASP A 37 10.87 -0.27 -28.21
N LEU A 38 11.67 0.80 -28.02
CA LEU A 38 11.92 1.39 -26.69
C LEU A 38 10.64 1.98 -26.08
N GLN A 39 9.84 2.70 -26.85
CA GLN A 39 8.56 3.24 -26.38
C GLN A 39 7.59 2.12 -25.97
N ALA A 40 7.55 1.02 -26.73
CA ALA A 40 6.71 -0.13 -26.38
C ALA A 40 7.18 -0.82 -25.09
N LEU A 41 8.51 -0.94 -24.89
CA LEU A 41 9.08 -1.47 -23.65
C LEU A 41 8.79 -0.57 -22.45
N GLU A 42 8.92 0.75 -22.61
CA GLU A 42 8.62 1.73 -21.57
C GLU A 42 7.15 1.66 -21.13
N ALA A 43 6.22 1.55 -22.09
CA ALA A 43 4.79 1.35 -21.80
C ALA A 43 4.55 0.05 -21.01
N LYS A 44 5.23 -1.03 -21.37
CA LYS A 44 5.11 -2.33 -20.67
C LYS A 44 5.69 -2.30 -19.27
N ILE A 45 6.79 -1.58 -19.05
CA ILE A 45 7.36 -1.36 -17.71
C ILE A 45 6.35 -0.60 -16.84
N LYS A 46 5.71 0.43 -17.39
CA LYS A 46 4.68 1.19 -16.67
C LYS A 46 3.51 0.29 -16.26
N GLU A 47 2.97 -0.50 -17.19
CA GLU A 47 1.89 -1.46 -16.91
C GLU A 47 2.26 -2.46 -15.81
N LEU A 48 3.48 -3.02 -15.86
CA LEU A 48 3.95 -3.95 -14.83
C LEU A 48 4.09 -3.27 -13.46
N LYS A 49 4.53 -2.01 -13.43
CA LYS A 49 4.66 -1.23 -12.20
C LYS A 49 3.30 -0.93 -11.58
N ASP A 50 2.31 -0.57 -12.39
CA ASP A 50 0.93 -0.34 -11.93
C ASP A 50 0.32 -1.64 -11.37
N LYS A 51 0.57 -2.77 -12.05
CA LYS A 51 0.13 -4.09 -11.58
C LYS A 51 0.81 -4.51 -10.28
N GLN A 52 2.10 -4.21 -10.13
CA GLN A 52 2.82 -4.44 -8.88
C GLN A 52 2.20 -3.65 -7.72
N GLY A 53 1.88 -2.36 -7.93
CA GLY A 53 1.21 -1.55 -6.91
C GLY A 53 -0.13 -2.14 -6.45
N SER A 54 -0.93 -2.68 -7.38
CA SER A 54 -2.18 -3.37 -7.04
C SER A 54 -1.96 -4.65 -6.23
N TYR A 55 -0.90 -5.42 -6.50
CA TYR A 55 -0.56 -6.60 -5.69
C TYR A 55 -0.07 -6.20 -4.29
N ASP A 56 0.72 -5.14 -4.19
CA ASP A 56 1.22 -4.65 -2.91
C ASP A 56 0.07 -4.16 -2.01
N GLU A 57 -0.90 -3.42 -2.57
CA GLU A 57 -2.11 -2.99 -1.86
C GLU A 57 -2.97 -4.16 -1.35
N MET A 58 -3.10 -5.20 -2.19
CA MET A 58 -3.77 -6.44 -1.79
C MET A 58 -3.05 -7.14 -0.64
N LEU A 59 -1.72 -7.25 -0.71
CA LEU A 59 -0.90 -7.87 0.34
C LEU A 59 -0.98 -7.09 1.66
N ILE A 60 -0.99 -5.76 1.60
CA ILE A 60 -1.20 -4.90 2.77
C ILE A 60 -2.55 -5.22 3.42
N THR A 61 -3.62 -5.26 2.62
CA THR A 61 -4.97 -5.55 3.10
C THR A 61 -5.07 -6.94 3.74
N VAL A 62 -4.50 -7.96 3.09
CA VAL A 62 -4.47 -9.34 3.63
C VAL A 62 -3.70 -9.38 4.95
N ASN A 63 -2.56 -8.69 5.04
CA ASN A 63 -1.75 -8.66 6.26
C ASN A 63 -2.48 -7.96 7.41
N GLN A 64 -3.22 -6.87 7.14
CA GLN A 64 -4.05 -6.19 8.14
C GLN A 64 -5.13 -7.11 8.69
N ILE A 65 -5.88 -7.79 7.82
CA ILE A 65 -6.95 -8.72 8.22
C ILE A 65 -6.36 -9.88 9.05
N TRP A 66 -5.22 -10.42 8.62
CA TRP A 66 -4.54 -11.51 9.32
C TRP A 66 -4.07 -11.11 10.73
N ASN A 67 -3.49 -9.92 10.88
CA ASN A 67 -3.06 -9.42 12.19
C ASN A 67 -4.25 -9.15 13.13
N GLN A 68 -5.36 -8.63 12.60
CA GLN A 68 -6.58 -8.48 13.39
C GLN A 68 -7.14 -9.83 13.84
N PHE A 69 -7.09 -10.84 12.97
CA PHE A 69 -7.50 -12.20 13.35
C PHE A 69 -6.62 -12.77 14.48
N ILE A 70 -5.29 -12.64 14.38
CA ILE A 70 -4.37 -13.08 15.45
C ILE A 70 -4.69 -12.39 16.77
N LEU A 71 -4.87 -11.06 16.77
CA LEU A 71 -5.18 -10.28 17.95
C LEU A 71 -6.49 -10.75 18.60
N ASN A 72 -7.54 -10.94 17.78
CA ASN A 72 -8.86 -11.36 18.25
C ASN A 72 -8.86 -12.76 18.83
N VAL A 73 -8.17 -13.71 18.20
CA VAL A 73 -8.04 -15.07 18.73
C VAL A 73 -7.21 -15.04 20.02
N TRP A 74 -6.15 -14.24 20.12
CA TRP A 74 -5.33 -14.14 21.33
C TRP A 74 -6.11 -13.56 22.52
N LEU A 75 -6.87 -12.48 22.30
CA LEU A 75 -7.76 -11.89 23.32
C LEU A 75 -8.92 -12.82 23.71
N GLY A 76 -9.44 -13.59 22.76
CA GLY A 76 -10.51 -14.55 23.02
C GLY A 76 -10.05 -15.82 23.74
N PHE A 77 -8.73 -16.09 23.75
CA PHE A 77 -8.18 -17.35 24.24
C PHE A 77 -7.38 -17.24 25.55
N LEU A 78 -7.03 -16.04 26.01
CA LEU A 78 -6.54 -15.86 27.38
C LEU A 78 -7.66 -16.27 28.36
N PRO A 79 -7.49 -17.36 29.12
CA PRO A 79 -8.38 -17.63 30.23
C PRO A 79 -8.12 -16.53 31.25
N PHE A 80 -9.16 -15.78 31.61
CA PHE A 80 -9.19 -14.95 32.81
C PHE A 80 -9.05 -15.88 34.04
N HIS A 81 -7.85 -16.34 34.33
CA HIS A 81 -7.51 -17.08 35.53
C HIS A 81 -6.21 -16.53 36.10
N GLY A 82 -6.37 -15.63 37.07
CA GLY A 82 -5.39 -15.41 38.13
C GLY A 82 -4.07 -14.78 37.72
N LEU A 83 -4.09 -13.46 37.56
CA LEU A 83 -2.96 -12.60 37.94
C LEU A 83 -2.63 -12.82 39.43
N ASN A 84 -1.89 -13.88 39.75
CA ASN A 84 -1.22 -14.06 41.04
C ASN A 84 0.26 -14.44 40.83
N CYS A 85 0.87 -13.97 39.74
CA CYS A 85 2.32 -13.96 39.59
C CYS A 85 2.83 -12.56 39.91
N VAL A 86 3.57 -12.48 41.02
CA VAL A 86 4.11 -11.30 41.72
C VAL A 86 5.12 -10.46 40.90
N HIS A 87 5.19 -10.58 39.58
CA HIS A 87 6.17 -9.84 38.76
C HIS A 87 5.47 -9.28 37.51
N GLN A 88 4.63 -8.27 37.76
CA GLN A 88 3.68 -7.71 36.80
C GLN A 88 4.27 -6.59 35.91
N ASP A 89 5.51 -6.16 36.12
CA ASP A 89 6.07 -5.02 35.37
C ASP A 89 6.82 -5.39 34.09
N ASP A 90 7.39 -6.60 33.97
CA ASP A 90 8.18 -6.95 32.78
C ASP A 90 7.36 -7.54 31.63
N MET A 91 6.32 -8.34 31.92
CA MET A 91 5.53 -8.99 30.88
C MET A 91 4.50 -8.05 30.26
N PHE A 92 3.87 -7.18 31.07
CA PHE A 92 2.91 -6.22 30.58
C PHE A 92 3.60 -5.13 29.73
N ASN A 93 4.79 -4.65 30.12
CA ASN A 93 5.56 -3.73 29.28
C ASN A 93 6.03 -4.37 27.98
N SER A 94 6.44 -5.65 27.98
CA SER A 94 6.86 -6.33 26.74
C SER A 94 5.69 -6.62 25.79
N ILE A 95 4.47 -6.83 26.32
CA ILE A 95 3.26 -7.15 25.53
C ILE A 95 2.49 -5.89 25.09
N MET A 96 2.50 -4.81 25.88
CA MET A 96 1.96 -3.49 25.47
C MET A 96 2.76 -2.85 24.33
N PHE A 97 4.05 -3.19 24.18
CA PHE A 97 4.87 -2.71 23.06
C PHE A 97 4.49 -3.32 21.69
N CYS A 98 3.56 -4.28 21.65
CA CYS A 98 3.08 -4.88 20.39
C CYS A 98 1.60 -4.61 20.07
N GLY A 99 0.97 -3.65 20.76
CA GLY A 99 -0.35 -3.12 20.40
C GLY A 99 -0.32 -1.73 19.77
N GLY A 100 0.78 -0.98 19.96
CA GLY A 100 0.90 0.41 19.54
C GLY A 100 1.87 0.66 18.38
N ASP A 101 2.87 -0.19 18.15
CA ASP A 101 4.00 0.21 17.31
C ASP A 101 4.18 -0.54 15.99
N VAL A 102 3.50 -1.67 15.71
CA VAL A 102 3.73 -2.36 14.42
C VAL A 102 2.86 -1.78 13.29
N SER A 103 1.60 -1.42 13.57
CA SER A 103 0.76 -0.72 12.58
C SER A 103 1.22 0.73 12.38
N LEU A 104 1.76 1.35 13.42
CA LEU A 104 2.40 2.66 13.35
C LEU A 104 3.77 2.59 12.68
N CYS A 105 4.59 1.54 12.87
CA CYS A 105 5.89 1.45 12.18
C CYS A 105 5.74 1.24 10.67
N LEU A 106 4.67 0.59 10.21
CA LEU A 106 4.38 0.45 8.77
C LEU A 106 3.74 1.72 8.17
N LEU A 107 2.89 2.44 8.92
CA LEU A 107 2.14 3.60 8.40
C LEU A 107 2.78 4.97 8.73
N GLN A 108 3.61 5.08 9.77
CA GLN A 108 4.19 6.36 10.24
C GLN A 108 5.53 6.70 9.56
N ARG A 109 5.96 5.91 8.57
CA ARG A 109 7.23 6.11 7.87
C ARG A 109 7.07 6.25 6.36
N ASP A 110 6.00 6.89 5.91
CA ASP A 110 5.94 7.53 4.58
C ASP A 110 6.99 8.67 4.44
N SER A 111 7.72 8.99 5.51
CA SER A 111 8.63 10.13 5.60
C SER A 111 10.09 9.81 5.96
N ILE A 112 10.55 8.55 5.85
CA ILE A 112 12.00 8.33 5.96
C ILE A 112 12.55 7.87 4.63
N GLU A 113 13.34 8.79 4.07
CA GLU A 113 14.36 8.68 3.04
C GLU A 113 15.22 7.42 3.28
N ALA A 114 14.66 6.24 3.02
CA ALA A 114 15.33 4.96 3.18
C ALA A 114 16.27 4.75 1.99
N ASN A 115 17.55 5.02 2.24
CA ASN A 115 18.62 5.06 1.24
C ASN A 115 19.13 3.66 0.86
N GLY A 116 18.23 2.71 0.56
CA GLY A 116 18.63 1.42 0.00
C GLY A 116 17.63 0.28 0.17
N ASN A 117 17.48 -0.52 -0.88
CA ASN A 117 16.61 -1.70 -0.92
C ASN A 117 16.92 -2.75 0.17
N ASP A 118 18.15 -2.74 0.70
CA ASP A 118 18.63 -3.72 1.69
C ASP A 118 18.05 -3.47 3.09
N GLU A 119 17.79 -2.21 3.45
CA GLU A 119 17.23 -1.83 4.75
C GLU A 119 15.72 -2.15 4.83
N ILE A 120 15.00 -1.96 3.72
CA ILE A 120 13.58 -2.34 3.58
C ILE A 120 13.44 -3.86 3.65
N ALA A 121 14.30 -4.62 2.95
CA ALA A 121 14.27 -6.08 2.97
C ALA A 121 14.50 -6.63 4.39
N LYS A 122 15.46 -6.05 5.13
CA LYS A 122 15.73 -6.43 6.52
C LYS A 122 14.53 -6.15 7.44
N TYR A 123 13.90 -4.99 7.29
CA TYR A 123 12.71 -4.64 8.08
C TYR A 123 11.53 -5.59 7.82
N VAL A 124 11.27 -5.93 6.55
CA VAL A 124 10.22 -6.88 6.19
C VAL A 124 10.48 -8.26 6.81
N GLU A 125 11.74 -8.72 6.78
CA GLU A 125 12.14 -9.99 7.40
C GLU A 125 11.94 -9.98 8.93
N GLU A 126 12.30 -8.88 9.61
CA GLU A 126 12.07 -8.70 11.05
C GLU A 126 10.57 -8.68 11.39
N ALA A 127 9.75 -7.99 10.59
CA ALA A 127 8.29 -7.98 10.77
C ALA A 127 7.67 -9.37 10.54
N LEU A 128 8.15 -10.12 9.55
CA LEU A 128 7.70 -11.48 9.25
C LEU A 128 8.06 -12.46 10.37
N THR A 129 9.29 -12.41 10.85
CA THR A 129 9.76 -13.28 11.96
C THR A 129 9.01 -12.99 13.25
N LEU A 130 8.73 -11.71 13.55
CA LEU A 130 7.90 -11.31 14.68
C LEU A 130 6.48 -11.87 14.55
N ARG A 131 5.85 -11.70 13.39
CA ARG A 131 4.50 -12.23 13.11
C ARG A 131 4.45 -13.75 13.23
N HIS A 132 5.44 -14.46 12.70
CA HIS A 132 5.54 -15.91 12.82
C HIS A 132 5.66 -16.36 14.28
N THR A 133 6.50 -15.68 15.05
CA THR A 133 6.69 -15.96 16.47
C THR A 133 5.40 -15.73 17.26
N SER A 134 4.75 -14.57 17.06
CA SER A 134 3.45 -14.25 17.69
C SER A 134 2.37 -15.28 17.35
N THR A 135 2.25 -15.67 16.08
CA THR A 135 1.29 -16.69 15.63
C THR A 135 1.55 -18.04 16.29
N ARG A 136 2.83 -18.42 16.44
CA ARG A 136 3.22 -19.67 17.08
C ARG A 136 2.86 -19.69 18.56
N GLU A 137 3.14 -18.61 19.28
CA GLU A 137 2.78 -18.51 20.70
C GLU A 137 1.27 -18.49 20.92
N LEU A 138 0.51 -17.84 20.02
CA LEU A 138 -0.94 -17.94 20.00
C LEU A 138 -1.42 -19.39 19.84
N LEU A 139 -0.86 -20.13 18.87
CA LEU A 139 -1.25 -21.52 18.63
C LEU A 139 -0.94 -22.43 19.83
N LYS A 140 0.19 -22.21 20.51
CA LYS A 140 0.51 -22.93 21.74
C LYS A 140 -0.48 -22.62 22.85
N LEU A 141 -0.83 -21.34 23.04
CA LEU A 141 -1.86 -20.96 24.00
C LEU A 141 -3.20 -21.63 23.64
N LEU A 142 -3.50 -21.70 22.33
CA LEU A 142 -4.68 -22.38 21.79
C LEU A 142 -4.74 -23.85 22.23
N GLU A 143 -3.64 -24.55 21.98
CA GLU A 143 -3.46 -25.95 22.32
C GLU A 143 -3.59 -26.19 23.83
N HIS A 144 -2.95 -25.34 24.65
CA HIS A 144 -2.98 -25.47 26.10
C HIS A 144 -4.38 -25.31 26.70
N THR A 145 -5.17 -24.32 26.28
CA THR A 145 -6.54 -24.19 26.84
C THR A 145 -7.46 -25.30 26.32
N ILE A 146 -7.30 -25.77 25.06
CA ILE A 146 -8.05 -26.94 24.57
C ILE A 146 -7.74 -28.15 25.45
N TYR A 147 -6.47 -28.39 25.73
CA TYR A 147 -6.04 -29.52 26.56
C TYR A 147 -6.60 -29.40 27.99
N SER A 148 -6.51 -28.22 28.61
CA SER A 148 -7.07 -27.98 29.95
C SER A 148 -8.59 -28.15 30.00
N HIS A 149 -9.31 -27.66 28.99
CA HIS A 149 -10.77 -27.82 28.91
C HIS A 149 -11.15 -29.28 28.69
N ARG A 150 -10.38 -30.01 27.87
CA ARG A 150 -10.57 -31.45 27.66
C ARG A 150 -10.37 -32.24 28.95
N GLU A 151 -9.30 -31.97 29.69
CA GLU A 151 -9.02 -32.62 30.98
C GLU A 151 -10.14 -32.35 32.02
N LYS A 152 -10.63 -31.11 32.09
CA LYS A 152 -11.79 -30.76 32.95
C LYS A 152 -13.05 -31.54 32.54
N THR A 153 -13.32 -31.63 31.24
CA THR A 153 -14.49 -32.35 30.70
C THR A 153 -14.38 -33.85 30.99
N GLU A 154 -13.20 -34.44 30.78
CA GLU A 154 -12.92 -35.85 31.08
C GLU A 154 -13.04 -36.15 32.58
N SER A 155 -12.58 -35.23 33.46
CA SER A 155 -12.78 -35.34 34.92
C SER A 155 -14.26 -35.31 35.30
N MET A 156 -15.07 -34.47 34.67
CA MET A 156 -16.53 -34.42 34.92
C MET A 156 -17.21 -35.71 34.46
N VAL A 157 -16.89 -36.19 33.26
CA VAL A 157 -17.43 -37.45 32.71
C VAL A 157 -17.04 -38.64 33.60
N HIS A 158 -15.78 -38.73 34.03
CA HIS A 158 -15.34 -39.80 34.94
C HIS A 158 -16.06 -39.78 36.28
N THR A 159 -16.42 -38.59 36.78
CA THR A 159 -17.18 -38.45 38.03
C THR A 159 -18.64 -38.88 37.86
N LEU A 160 -19.20 -38.74 36.66
CA LEU A 160 -20.58 -39.10 36.33
C LEU A 160 -20.76 -40.58 35.92
N ASP A 161 -19.75 -41.20 35.29
CA ASP A 161 -19.84 -42.55 34.69
C ASP A 161 -19.45 -43.69 35.67
N GLY A 162 -18.78 -43.37 36.78
CA GLY A 162 -18.61 -44.32 37.87
C GLY A 162 -19.96 -44.68 38.47
N LYS A 163 -20.23 -45.94 38.83
CA LYS A 163 -21.41 -46.30 39.62
C LYS A 163 -21.32 -45.60 40.97
N ILE A 164 -21.85 -44.39 41.04
CA ILE A 164 -21.76 -43.52 42.21
C ILE A 164 -22.61 -44.18 43.30
N SER A 165 -21.98 -44.59 44.40
CA SER A 165 -22.72 -44.98 45.60
C SER A 165 -23.58 -43.79 46.05
N SER A 166 -24.73 -44.02 46.69
CA SER A 166 -25.61 -42.92 47.14
C SER A 166 -24.90 -41.93 48.06
N GLU A 167 -23.87 -42.40 48.78
CA GLU A 167 -23.05 -41.61 49.69
C GLU A 167 -21.99 -40.76 48.93
N ASP A 168 -21.41 -41.31 47.86
CA ASP A 168 -20.50 -40.59 46.98
C ASP A 168 -21.24 -39.53 46.13
N ALA A 169 -22.51 -39.78 45.78
CA ALA A 169 -23.33 -38.85 45.01
C ALA A 169 -23.62 -37.56 45.77
N ILE A 170 -23.77 -37.63 47.09
CA ILE A 170 -23.97 -36.47 47.98
C ILE A 170 -22.74 -35.55 47.97
N ILE A 171 -21.54 -36.09 47.76
CA ILE A 171 -20.28 -35.32 47.75
C ILE A 171 -19.93 -34.83 46.34
N GLN A 172 -20.17 -35.64 45.31
CA GLN A 172 -19.75 -35.33 43.93
C GLN A 172 -20.68 -34.35 43.21
N LEU A 173 -22.00 -34.40 43.46
CA LEU A 173 -22.96 -33.53 42.76
C LEU A 173 -22.75 -32.03 43.07
N PRO A 174 -22.55 -31.59 44.33
CA PRO A 174 -22.25 -30.19 44.62
C PRO A 174 -20.94 -29.73 43.97
N LYS A 175 -19.93 -30.60 43.90
CA LYS A 175 -18.65 -30.28 43.24
C LYS A 175 -18.81 -30.06 41.74
N ILE A 176 -19.65 -30.85 41.07
CA ILE A 176 -19.99 -30.67 39.66
C ILE A 176 -20.79 -29.38 39.46
N ASP A 177 -21.73 -29.09 40.35
CA ASP A 177 -22.53 -27.86 40.34
C ASP A 177 -21.64 -26.62 40.49
N ASP A 178 -20.71 -26.62 41.45
CA ASP A 178 -19.71 -25.56 41.66
C ASP A 178 -18.81 -25.37 40.42
N MET A 179 -18.41 -26.47 39.76
CA MET A 179 -17.63 -26.42 38.53
C MET A 179 -18.44 -25.82 37.37
N MET A 180 -19.72 -26.18 37.25
CA MET A 180 -20.61 -25.68 36.21
C MET A 180 -20.95 -24.20 36.43
N GLU A 181 -21.20 -23.78 37.66
CA GLU A 181 -21.44 -22.38 38.01
C GLU A 181 -20.23 -21.51 37.67
N ARG A 182 -19.02 -21.99 37.98
CA ARG A 182 -17.78 -21.31 37.61
C ARG A 182 -17.61 -21.17 36.10
N GLU A 183 -17.93 -22.21 35.33
CA GLU A 183 -17.82 -22.17 33.88
C GLU A 183 -18.85 -21.22 33.25
N VAL A 184 -20.10 -21.24 33.75
CA VAL A 184 -21.15 -20.29 33.33
C VAL A 184 -20.71 -18.85 33.60
N LYS A 185 -20.08 -18.60 34.75
CA LYS A 185 -19.54 -17.27 35.08
C LYS A 185 -18.42 -16.86 34.12
N ASN A 186 -17.45 -17.73 33.87
CA ASN A 186 -16.35 -17.46 32.93
C ASN A 186 -16.88 -17.14 31.52
N LEU A 187 -17.84 -17.93 31.03
CA LEU A 187 -18.46 -17.71 29.72
C LEU A 187 -19.23 -16.39 29.65
N ARG A 188 -19.94 -16.02 30.71
CA ARG A 188 -20.64 -14.74 30.78
C ARG A 188 -19.68 -13.56 30.71
N GLU A 189 -18.59 -13.61 31.46
CA GLU A 189 -17.54 -12.57 31.42
C GLU A 189 -16.90 -12.47 30.03
N ALA A 190 -16.62 -13.61 29.37
CA ALA A 190 -16.09 -13.63 28.01
C ALA A 190 -17.07 -13.00 26.99
N ILE A 191 -18.36 -13.27 27.12
CA ILE A 191 -19.41 -12.68 26.28
C ILE A 191 -19.49 -11.16 26.50
N ASP A 192 -19.42 -10.69 27.74
CA ASP A 192 -19.48 -9.27 28.06
C ASP A 192 -18.28 -8.51 27.45
N ILE A 193 -17.08 -9.08 27.54
CA ILE A 193 -15.87 -8.54 26.88
C ILE A 193 -16.06 -8.48 25.37
N LEU A 194 -16.56 -9.56 24.76
CA LEU A 194 -16.79 -9.63 23.32
C LEU A 194 -17.78 -8.55 22.86
N HIS A 195 -18.86 -8.34 23.61
CA HIS A 195 -19.84 -7.29 23.30
C HIS A 195 -19.22 -5.89 23.39
N VAL A 196 -18.39 -5.62 24.40
CA VAL A 196 -17.66 -4.34 24.50
C VAL A 196 -16.77 -4.14 23.27
N LYS A 197 -16.04 -5.18 22.84
CA LYS A 197 -15.18 -5.10 21.65
C LYS A 197 -15.96 -4.94 20.35
N GLN A 198 -17.07 -5.64 20.18
CA GLN A 198 -17.95 -5.45 19.02
C GLN A 198 -18.47 -4.01 18.94
N LYS A 199 -18.84 -3.41 20.08
CA LYS A 199 -19.26 -2.01 20.15
C LYS A 199 -18.12 -1.05 19.75
N GLU A 200 -16.93 -1.27 20.29
CA GLU A 200 -15.73 -0.46 19.97
C GLU A 200 -15.44 -0.48 18.46
N TYR A 201 -15.47 -1.65 17.83
CA TYR A 201 -15.28 -1.76 16.37
C TYR A 201 -16.39 -1.09 15.57
N ALA A 202 -17.64 -1.24 15.99
CA ALA A 202 -18.77 -0.58 15.34
C ALA A 202 -18.63 0.94 15.39
N ASP A 203 -18.05 1.49 16.46
CA ASP A 203 -17.81 2.93 16.61
C ASP A 203 -16.63 3.40 15.74
N VAL A 204 -15.54 2.63 15.66
CA VAL A 204 -14.41 2.92 14.76
C VAL A 204 -14.83 2.91 13.29
N ILE A 205 -15.55 1.87 12.85
CA ILE A 205 -16.05 1.74 11.47
C ILE A 205 -16.94 2.93 11.12
N ARG A 206 -17.85 3.30 12.03
CA ARG A 206 -18.75 4.44 11.82
C ARG A 206 -17.98 5.75 11.68
N THR A 207 -16.94 5.94 12.49
CA THR A 207 -16.08 7.11 12.43
C THR A 207 -15.35 7.18 11.08
N TYR A 208 -14.75 6.08 10.64
CA TYR A 208 -14.09 5.99 9.33
C TYR A 208 -15.03 6.30 8.15
N LEU A 209 -16.25 5.75 8.17
CA LEU A 209 -17.25 6.04 7.13
C LEU A 209 -17.65 7.53 7.11
N SER A 210 -17.74 8.16 8.28
CA SER A 210 -18.06 9.59 8.37
C SER A 210 -16.93 10.49 7.85
N SER A 211 -15.67 10.14 8.12
CA SER A 211 -14.52 10.87 7.55
C SER A 211 -14.44 10.68 6.04
N GLN A 212 -14.63 9.45 5.54
CA GLN A 212 -14.65 9.17 4.10
C GLN A 212 -15.69 10.01 3.36
N SER A 213 -16.91 10.15 3.91
CA SER A 213 -17.93 11.01 3.30
C SER A 213 -17.52 12.48 3.26
N THR A 214 -16.77 12.95 4.26
CA THR A 214 -16.27 14.32 4.33
C THR A 214 -15.18 14.54 3.29
N ASP A 215 -14.22 13.62 3.20
CA ASP A 215 -13.13 13.65 2.24
C ASP A 215 -13.67 13.61 0.80
N GLN A 216 -14.68 12.78 0.53
CA GLN A 216 -15.31 12.71 -0.79
C GLN A 216 -16.01 14.02 -1.18
N SER A 217 -16.67 14.68 -0.22
CA SER A 217 -17.26 16.00 -0.45
C SER A 217 -16.18 17.06 -0.75
N GLU A 218 -15.07 17.01 -0.03
CA GLU A 218 -13.96 17.96 -0.21
C GLU A 218 -13.25 17.76 -1.56
N ILE A 219 -13.01 16.50 -1.97
CA ILE A 219 -12.49 16.18 -3.31
C ILE A 219 -13.40 16.73 -4.39
N SER A 220 -14.72 16.56 -4.23
CA SER A 220 -15.71 17.07 -5.20
C SER A 220 -15.67 18.60 -5.29
N ARG A 221 -15.54 19.29 -4.14
CA ARG A 221 -15.40 20.76 -4.06
C ARG A 221 -14.14 21.23 -4.79
N ILE A 222 -12.98 20.66 -4.46
CA ILE A 222 -11.69 21.05 -5.06
C ILE A 222 -11.68 20.76 -6.56
N THR A 223 -12.30 19.66 -7.00
CA THR A 223 -12.43 19.32 -8.42
C THR A 223 -13.23 20.39 -9.16
N GLY A 224 -14.33 20.88 -8.57
CA GLY A 224 -15.11 21.99 -9.14
C GLY A 224 -14.31 23.29 -9.21
N GLU A 225 -13.58 23.65 -8.15
CA GLU A 225 -12.73 24.85 -8.13
C GLU A 225 -11.61 24.80 -9.18
N LEU A 226 -11.06 23.61 -9.43
CA LEU A 226 -10.06 23.41 -10.48
C LEU A 226 -10.66 23.60 -11.88
N ASP A 227 -11.87 23.08 -12.12
CA ASP A 227 -12.58 23.23 -13.39
C ASP A 227 -12.89 24.71 -13.65
N ASP A 228 -13.42 25.42 -12.65
CA ASP A 228 -13.66 26.87 -12.72
C ASP A 228 -12.37 27.63 -13.05
N SER A 229 -11.27 27.34 -12.35
CA SER A 229 -9.97 27.98 -12.62
C SER A 229 -9.42 27.65 -14.02
N MET A 230 -9.65 26.42 -14.50
CA MET A 230 -9.25 26.01 -15.85
C MET A 230 -10.07 26.76 -16.92
N THR A 231 -11.37 26.95 -16.72
CA THR A 231 -12.20 27.74 -17.64
C THR A 231 -11.78 29.22 -17.67
N GLU A 232 -11.47 29.82 -16.51
CA GLU A 232 -10.95 31.20 -16.44
C GLU A 232 -9.60 31.33 -17.16
N LEU A 233 -8.71 30.34 -16.98
CA LEU A 233 -7.42 30.30 -17.66
C LEU A 233 -7.60 30.19 -19.19
N GLU A 234 -8.49 29.32 -19.66
CA GLU A 234 -8.79 29.18 -21.09
C GLU A 234 -9.38 30.47 -21.67
N GLU A 235 -10.27 31.13 -20.94
CA GLU A 235 -10.83 32.43 -21.34
C GLU A 235 -9.73 33.49 -21.42
N SER A 236 -8.84 33.57 -20.42
CA SER A 236 -7.71 34.50 -20.41
C SER A 236 -6.74 34.26 -21.58
N ARG A 237 -6.49 33.00 -21.92
CA ARG A 237 -5.69 32.60 -23.07
C ARG A 237 -6.37 33.00 -24.37
N GLY A 238 -7.68 32.81 -24.50
CA GLY A 238 -8.47 33.27 -25.64
C GLY A 238 -8.40 34.79 -25.82
N LYS A 239 -8.55 35.56 -24.74
CA LYS A 239 -8.39 37.01 -24.71
C LYS A 239 -6.98 37.42 -25.18
N LEU A 240 -5.93 36.75 -24.70
CA LEU A 240 -4.54 37.03 -25.08
C LEU A 240 -4.28 36.76 -26.57
N VAL A 241 -4.81 35.67 -27.12
CA VAL A 241 -4.68 35.35 -28.55
C VAL A 241 -5.35 36.44 -29.40
N ASN A 242 -6.55 36.88 -29.03
CA ASN A 242 -7.24 37.98 -29.72
C ASN A 242 -6.43 39.29 -29.68
N LEU A 243 -5.88 39.66 -28.52
CA LEU A 243 -5.03 40.84 -28.39
C LEU A 243 -3.76 40.74 -29.24
N LYS A 244 -3.14 39.55 -29.29
CA LYS A 244 -1.98 39.30 -30.17
C LYS A 244 -2.35 39.48 -31.64
N MET A 245 -3.47 38.94 -32.09
CA MET A 245 -3.95 39.12 -33.47
C MET A 245 -4.18 40.60 -33.80
N GLN A 246 -4.84 41.36 -32.91
CA GLN A 246 -5.05 42.80 -33.10
C GLN A 246 -3.73 43.57 -33.21
N LYS A 247 -2.74 43.25 -32.37
CA LYS A 247 -1.40 43.83 -32.45
C LYS A 247 -0.71 43.54 -33.78
N GLU A 248 -0.76 42.29 -34.25
CA GLU A 248 -0.14 41.90 -35.53
C GLU A 248 -0.81 42.63 -36.71
N VAL A 249 -2.14 42.74 -36.70
CA VAL A 249 -2.90 43.50 -37.72
C VAL A 249 -2.53 44.98 -37.68
N ALA A 250 -2.44 45.59 -36.49
CA ALA A 250 -2.02 46.99 -36.34
C ALA A 250 -0.58 47.21 -36.85
N SER A 251 0.35 46.29 -36.57
CA SER A 251 1.75 46.39 -37.03
C SER A 251 1.89 46.21 -38.55
N GLY A 252 1.09 45.32 -39.16
CA GLY A 252 1.03 45.15 -40.61
C GLY A 252 0.50 46.38 -41.34
N MET A 253 -0.45 47.09 -40.72
CA MET A 253 -1.04 48.32 -41.27
C MET A 253 -0.07 49.52 -41.20
N HIS A 254 0.76 49.60 -40.17
CA HIS A 254 1.85 50.58 -40.09
C HIS A 254 2.96 50.33 -41.13
N ASN A 255 3.25 49.08 -41.48
CA ASN A 255 4.23 48.75 -42.52
C ASN A 255 3.77 49.09 -43.95
N LEU A 256 2.46 49.02 -44.24
CA LEU A 256 1.90 49.43 -45.53
C LEU A 256 1.79 50.95 -45.70
N THR A 257 1.66 51.70 -44.60
CA THR A 257 1.49 53.16 -44.65
C THR A 257 2.81 53.91 -44.88
N SER A 258 3.97 53.33 -44.51
CA SER A 258 5.28 53.92 -44.79
C SER A 258 5.77 53.73 -46.25
N GLY A 259 5.08 52.95 -47.08
CA GLY A 259 5.49 52.68 -48.47
C GLY A 259 4.84 53.56 -49.55
N ALA A 260 3.86 54.41 -49.20
CA ALA A 260 3.00 55.07 -50.19
C ALA A 260 3.16 56.59 -50.32
N VAL A 261 4.15 57.21 -49.67
CA VAL A 261 4.39 58.67 -49.78
C VAL A 261 5.86 58.95 -50.06
N ASN A 262 6.24 58.85 -51.33
CA ASN A 262 7.09 59.84 -52.02
C ASN A 262 7.44 59.35 -53.42
N GLY A 263 6.53 59.60 -54.35
CA GLY A 263 6.81 59.65 -55.79
C GLY A 263 6.08 60.84 -56.38
N THR A 264 6.81 61.60 -57.21
CA THR A 264 6.32 62.58 -58.19
C THR A 264 6.13 64.03 -57.70
N LEU A 265 7.12 64.91 -57.94
CA LEU A 265 7.28 65.75 -59.14
C LEU A 265 8.63 66.49 -59.10
#